data_AF-A0A1V5Y735-F1
#
_entry.id   AF-A0A1V5Y735-F1
#
_cell.length_a   1.000
_cell.length_b   1.000
_cell.length_c   1.000
_cell.angle_alpha   90.00
_cell.angle_beta   90.00
_cell.angle_gamma   90.00
#
_symmetry.space_group_name_H-M   'P 1'
#
loop_
_entity.id
_entity.type
_entity.pdbx_description
1 polymer ?
#
loop_
_entity_poly.entity_id
_entity_poly.type
_entity_poly.pdbx_seq_one_letter_code
_entity_poly.pdbx_strand_id
1 'polypeptide(L)'
;MKRFICTGLAVLFMLFAAGCTAPASANTLATATSFVAAAEGLLKEAREIIDWQIEESTKEMEEYEQAIKNGEAYENDDSIDEDWEKSVQLAECAAKMNALAEAFSKIEKTGDKDIDLTVDATAHYLGKAKSALADLMEIVVFYFEEYEALRPFMEFPEIQDDTDYMVYTEKLWDTVNLSIQNLKSVDCPPFMRENYEKWIEQFGAYKTLCEDLYYATSLIDPLRINSCTYRADRISVTIDVYAKKLTNDFNLQYGKVGERIDGPITTLGNEIKANCEKLIKGGKDVSYSYLTDESSVKVTYEYEDTIFPSLYRSLDSLITFAATSENGEADVLVSVEVPGFTQLYEQKFTLSEQITQIHIRPPLMTGDLSLNSEKDAQLVFSVQDLETKEYIVKDSKSIKLMSKYDVVWWTEQYGDTTTDNILAWMTPESPSVLQLKRDAVDYLSRLTKGKLDMIQGYQNAGFSDITDNTFFQAAALMGALSDVAKVRYNNAAFSMGEGVHQRVMLPDYVLESRSGICIETSLVIASALQSAGMHVMLIFPPGHAQVAVEAWPETGDYFLIETTMLPMEVEDIPKAIMYLTKEQWFGYLDGTAEYSRGRCYVLDCDLGKKLGIVPLSN
;
A
#
# COMPACT_ATOMS: atom_id res chain seq x y z
N MET A 1 16.77 -21.36 0.25
CA MET A 1 16.68 -22.79 -0.21
C MET A 1 17.74 -23.84 0.24
N LYS A 2 18.99 -23.54 0.65
CA LYS A 2 19.92 -24.55 1.22
C LYS A 2 19.92 -24.52 2.75
N ARG A 3 18.85 -24.95 3.44
CA ARG A 3 18.88 -25.17 4.91
C ARG A 3 17.72 -25.96 5.55
N PHE A 4 16.90 -26.68 4.78
CA PHE A 4 16.01 -27.71 5.35
C PHE A 4 16.68 -29.09 5.25
N ILE A 5 17.42 -29.50 6.27
CA ILE A 5 17.95 -30.87 6.37
C ILE A 5 16.85 -31.75 6.97
N CYS A 6 16.15 -32.49 6.11
CA CYS A 6 15.15 -33.48 6.49
C CYS A 6 15.74 -34.58 7.39
N THR A 7 15.28 -34.67 8.64
CA THR A 7 15.39 -35.87 9.49
C THR A 7 14.02 -36.46 9.78
N GLY A 8 13.40 -37.08 8.76
CA GLY A 8 12.16 -37.84 8.90
C GLY A 8 12.42 -39.34 8.81
N LEU A 9 12.92 -39.98 9.87
CA LEU A 9 13.16 -41.44 9.88
C LEU A 9 12.76 -42.16 11.18
N ALA A 10 12.31 -41.45 12.22
CA ALA A 10 12.00 -42.05 13.52
C ALA A 10 10.53 -42.52 13.67
N VAL A 11 9.56 -41.92 12.97
CA VAL A 11 8.12 -42.19 13.17
C VAL A 11 7.69 -43.56 12.59
N LEU A 12 8.35 -44.02 11.52
CA LEU A 12 8.04 -45.31 10.87
C LEU A 12 8.35 -46.53 11.74
N PHE A 13 9.28 -46.42 12.70
CA PHE A 13 9.71 -47.57 13.50
C PHE A 13 8.78 -47.91 14.68
N MET A 14 7.92 -46.99 15.13
CA MET A 14 6.98 -47.26 16.22
C MET A 14 5.63 -47.84 15.75
N LEU A 15 5.22 -47.61 14.50
CA LEU A 15 3.92 -48.07 13.99
C LEU A 15 3.89 -49.55 13.55
N PHE A 16 5.06 -50.16 13.29
CA PHE A 16 5.17 -51.58 12.89
C PHE A 16 5.33 -52.58 14.05
N ALA A 17 5.31 -52.13 15.32
CA ALA A 17 5.64 -52.96 16.48
C ALA A 17 4.42 -53.52 17.25
N ALA A 18 3.27 -53.73 16.59
CA ALA A 18 2.10 -54.38 17.20
C ALA A 18 1.66 -55.62 16.39
N GLY A 19 2.50 -56.66 16.38
CA GLY A 19 2.09 -57.98 15.93
C GLY A 19 1.24 -58.67 16.99
N CYS A 20 -0.09 -58.62 16.85
CA CYS A 20 -1.03 -59.47 17.58
C CYS A 20 -2.19 -59.95 16.68
N THR A 21 -2.62 -61.17 16.94
CA THR A 21 -3.41 -62.11 16.10
C THR A 21 -4.86 -61.69 15.79
N ALA A 22 -5.08 -60.60 15.06
CA ALA A 22 -6.40 -60.17 14.57
C ALA A 22 -6.63 -60.57 13.08
N PRO A 23 -7.89 -60.71 12.62
CA PRO A 23 -8.20 -60.86 11.19
C PRO A 23 -7.60 -59.70 10.38
N ALA A 24 -7.20 -59.95 9.12
CA ALA A 24 -6.58 -58.93 8.25
C ALA A 24 -7.38 -57.62 8.19
N SER A 25 -8.72 -57.72 8.18
CA SER A 25 -9.66 -56.58 8.23
C SER A 25 -9.57 -55.75 9.52
N ALA A 26 -9.50 -56.40 10.68
CA ALA A 26 -9.37 -55.71 11.97
C ALA A 26 -8.02 -55.03 12.13
N ASN A 27 -6.96 -55.58 11.51
CA ASN A 27 -5.63 -54.98 11.49
C ASN A 27 -5.61 -53.70 10.62
N THR A 28 -6.30 -53.70 9.48
CA THR A 28 -6.41 -52.52 8.60
C THR A 28 -7.13 -51.36 9.29
N LEU A 29 -8.24 -51.62 9.97
CA LEU A 29 -9.01 -50.59 10.69
C LEU A 29 -8.23 -50.01 11.88
N ALA A 30 -7.53 -50.86 12.65
CA ALA A 30 -6.65 -50.39 13.71
C ALA A 30 -5.51 -49.52 13.16
N THR A 31 -4.96 -49.89 12.01
CA THR A 31 -3.94 -49.11 11.29
C THR A 31 -4.49 -47.74 10.89
N ALA A 32 -5.66 -47.67 10.24
CA ALA A 32 -6.30 -46.41 9.85
C ALA A 32 -6.47 -45.47 11.06
N THR A 33 -7.03 -45.96 12.17
CA THR A 33 -7.18 -45.19 13.41
C THR A 33 -5.85 -44.67 13.94
N SER A 34 -4.79 -45.49 13.90
CA SER A 34 -3.46 -45.10 14.36
C SER A 34 -2.83 -44.00 13.50
N PHE A 35 -3.03 -44.05 12.18
CA PHE A 35 -2.52 -43.03 11.27
C PHE A 35 -3.26 -41.70 11.42
N VAL A 36 -4.59 -41.74 11.60
CA VAL A 36 -5.38 -40.54 11.91
C VAL A 36 -4.90 -39.91 13.22
N ALA A 37 -4.72 -40.70 14.28
CA ALA A 37 -4.24 -40.19 15.57
C ALA A 37 -2.82 -39.60 15.50
N ALA A 38 -1.91 -40.20 14.72
CA ALA A 38 -0.58 -39.64 14.51
C ALA A 38 -0.64 -38.31 13.74
N ALA A 39 -1.46 -38.22 12.71
CA ALA A 39 -1.67 -37.00 11.94
C ALA A 39 -2.30 -35.88 12.78
N GLU A 40 -3.27 -36.18 13.63
CA GLU A 40 -3.86 -35.20 14.56
C GLU A 40 -2.84 -34.60 15.52
N GLY A 41 -1.87 -35.39 16.01
CA GLY A 41 -0.79 -34.87 16.84
C GLY A 41 0.02 -33.79 16.12
N LEU A 42 0.36 -34.03 14.85
CA LEU A 42 1.09 -33.06 14.01
C LEU A 42 0.24 -31.83 13.68
N LEU A 43 -1.05 -32.03 13.39
CA LEU A 43 -1.97 -30.91 13.13
C LEU A 43 -2.18 -30.04 14.36
N LYS A 44 -2.17 -30.63 15.57
CA LYS A 44 -2.21 -29.88 16.82
C LYS A 44 -0.97 -29.00 17.01
N GLU A 45 0.22 -29.54 16.76
CA GLU A 45 1.48 -28.76 16.80
C GLU A 45 1.44 -27.62 15.77
N ALA A 46 1.01 -27.89 14.53
CA ALA A 46 0.85 -26.84 13.52
C ALA A 46 -0.19 -25.78 13.92
N ARG A 47 -1.30 -26.19 14.57
CA ARG A 47 -2.35 -25.27 15.04
C ARG A 47 -1.84 -24.33 16.12
N GLU A 48 -0.98 -24.80 17.02
CA GLU A 48 -0.32 -23.98 18.05
C GLU A 48 0.63 -22.94 17.42
N ILE A 49 1.33 -23.29 16.35
CA ILE A 49 2.17 -22.35 15.58
C ILE A 49 1.29 -21.30 14.88
N ILE A 50 0.13 -21.71 14.35
CA ILE A 50 -0.83 -20.78 13.74
C ILE A 50 -1.35 -19.76 14.75
N ASP A 51 -1.76 -20.21 15.93
CA ASP A 51 -2.23 -19.30 16.99
C ASP A 51 -1.12 -18.32 17.39
N TRP A 52 0.09 -18.84 17.64
CA TRP A 52 1.25 -18.00 17.98
C TRP A 52 1.54 -16.93 16.91
N GLN A 53 1.58 -17.31 15.63
CA GLN A 53 1.85 -16.38 14.54
C GLN A 53 0.83 -15.24 14.49
N ILE A 54 -0.46 -15.58 14.57
CA ILE A 54 -1.55 -14.60 14.48
C ILE A 54 -1.57 -13.72 15.73
N GLU A 55 -1.40 -14.30 16.92
CA GLU A 55 -1.41 -13.58 18.19
C GLU A 55 -0.26 -12.57 18.30
N GLU A 56 0.99 -12.99 18.05
CA GLU A 56 2.16 -12.09 18.17
C GLU A 56 2.11 -10.98 17.14
N SER A 57 1.95 -11.31 15.85
CA SER A 57 1.93 -10.29 14.79
C SER A 57 0.76 -9.31 14.91
N THR A 58 -0.41 -9.76 15.39
CA THR A 58 -1.53 -8.85 15.66
C THR A 58 -1.18 -7.90 16.81
N LYS A 59 -0.58 -8.42 17.89
CA LYS A 59 -0.15 -7.61 19.01
C LYS A 59 0.91 -6.58 18.61
N GLU A 60 1.92 -6.97 17.83
CA GLU A 60 2.94 -6.06 17.30
C GLU A 60 2.32 -4.94 16.46
N MET A 61 1.41 -5.27 15.54
CA MET A 61 0.72 -4.28 14.73
C MET A 61 -0.10 -3.31 15.59
N GLU A 62 -0.81 -3.79 16.61
CA GLU A 62 -1.56 -2.96 17.56
C GLU A 62 -0.64 -2.05 18.41
N GLU A 63 0.47 -2.58 18.92
CA GLU A 63 1.46 -1.82 19.69
C GLU A 63 2.12 -0.73 18.86
N TYR A 64 2.49 -1.04 17.61
CA TYR A 64 3.01 -0.08 16.64
C TYR A 64 1.98 1.02 16.34
N GLU A 65 0.72 0.68 16.12
CA GLU A 65 -0.35 1.67 15.89
C GLU A 65 -0.55 2.59 17.09
N GLN A 66 -0.49 2.02 18.29
CA GLN A 66 -0.59 2.78 19.52
C GLN A 66 0.60 3.73 19.68
N ALA A 67 1.82 3.29 19.36
CA ALA A 67 3.02 4.13 19.39
C ALA A 67 2.91 5.31 18.42
N ILE A 68 2.48 5.07 17.18
CA ILE A 68 2.21 6.14 16.20
C ILE A 68 1.17 7.12 16.73
N LYS A 69 0.05 6.62 17.26
CA LYS A 69 -1.01 7.47 17.82
C LYS A 69 -0.51 8.34 18.97
N ASN A 70 0.48 7.87 19.72
CA ASN A 70 1.10 8.61 20.80
C ASN A 70 2.25 9.54 20.34
N GLY A 71 2.70 9.44 19.09
CA GLY A 71 3.89 10.13 18.58
C GLY A 71 5.19 9.56 19.14
N GLU A 72 5.20 8.27 19.48
CA GLU A 72 6.32 7.53 20.07
C GLU A 72 7.04 6.70 18.99
N ALA A 73 8.36 6.53 19.13
CA ALA A 73 9.08 5.58 18.31
C ALA A 73 8.74 4.16 18.77
N TYR A 74 8.43 3.26 17.83
CA TYR A 74 8.28 1.84 18.09
C TYR A 74 9.59 1.12 17.76
N GLU A 75 10.19 0.48 18.75
CA GLU A 75 11.30 -0.45 18.54
C GLU A 75 10.72 -1.86 18.59
N ASN A 76 10.85 -2.59 17.49
CA ASN A 76 10.48 -3.99 17.46
C ASN A 76 11.58 -4.82 18.14
N ASP A 77 11.24 -5.60 19.17
CA ASP A 77 12.15 -6.53 19.88
C ASP A 77 12.11 -7.95 19.26
N ASP A 78 11.45 -8.10 18.10
CA ASP A 78 11.30 -9.39 17.43
C ASP A 78 12.66 -9.97 17.05
N SER A 79 12.87 -11.17 17.57
CA SER A 79 14.00 -11.99 17.17
C SER A 79 13.57 -12.88 16.02
N ILE A 80 14.16 -12.65 14.85
CA ILE A 80 14.10 -13.58 13.71
C ILE A 80 14.47 -15.03 14.09
N ASP A 81 15.17 -15.22 15.22
CA ASP A 81 15.47 -16.56 15.75
C ASP A 81 14.22 -17.31 16.21
N GLU A 82 13.21 -16.64 16.81
CA GLU A 82 11.97 -17.30 17.25
C GLU A 82 11.13 -17.72 16.04
N ASP A 83 10.95 -16.84 15.05
CA ASP A 83 10.34 -17.17 13.75
C ASP A 83 11.00 -18.40 13.14
N TRP A 84 12.34 -18.42 13.17
CA TRP A 84 13.12 -19.52 12.63
C TRP A 84 12.86 -20.83 13.40
N GLU A 85 12.82 -20.80 14.73
CA GLU A 85 12.50 -21.99 15.54
C GLU A 85 11.10 -22.55 15.21
N LYS A 86 10.10 -21.68 15.06
CA LYS A 86 8.73 -22.09 14.68
C LYS A 86 8.68 -22.65 13.26
N SER A 87 9.43 -22.05 12.33
CA SER A 87 9.55 -22.54 10.95
C SER A 87 10.11 -23.97 10.89
N VAL A 88 11.10 -24.29 11.75
CA VAL A 88 11.70 -25.62 11.84
C VAL A 88 10.69 -26.63 12.39
N GLN A 89 9.95 -26.26 13.43
CA GLN A 89 8.89 -27.12 14.00
C GLN A 89 7.80 -27.44 12.97
N LEU A 90 7.35 -26.43 12.22
CA LEU A 90 6.36 -26.62 11.16
C LEU A 90 6.91 -27.49 10.02
N ALA A 91 8.16 -27.27 9.60
CA ALA A 91 8.81 -28.09 8.58
C ALA A 91 8.93 -29.56 9.00
N GLU A 92 9.19 -29.83 10.28
CA GLU A 92 9.14 -31.17 10.84
C GLU A 92 7.74 -31.78 10.77
N CYS A 93 6.69 -31.02 11.13
CA CYS A 93 5.31 -31.47 11.03
C CYS A 93 4.95 -31.85 9.59
N ALA A 94 5.27 -30.99 8.62
CA ALA A 94 5.04 -31.24 7.20
C ALA A 94 5.79 -32.47 6.70
N ALA A 95 7.05 -32.65 7.10
CA ALA A 95 7.84 -33.83 6.72
C ALA A 95 7.27 -35.13 7.31
N LYS A 96 6.86 -35.11 8.60
CA LYS A 96 6.24 -36.27 9.27
C LYS A 96 4.88 -36.60 8.63
N MET A 97 4.07 -35.59 8.30
CA MET A 97 2.77 -35.79 7.63
C MET A 97 2.93 -36.40 6.23
N ASN A 98 3.92 -35.91 5.46
CA ASN A 98 4.27 -36.51 4.17
C ASN A 98 4.64 -37.99 4.29
N ALA A 99 5.46 -38.33 5.29
CA ALA A 99 5.84 -39.72 5.54
C ALA A 99 4.65 -40.60 5.96
N LEU A 100 3.71 -40.07 6.76
CA LEU A 100 2.47 -40.77 7.11
C LEU A 100 1.60 -41.04 5.88
N ALA A 101 1.38 -40.02 5.03
CA ALA A 101 0.61 -40.17 3.80
C ALA A 101 1.25 -41.21 2.85
N GLU A 102 2.58 -41.16 2.67
CA GLU A 102 3.29 -42.12 1.82
C GLU A 102 3.24 -43.54 2.40
N ALA A 103 3.41 -43.71 3.71
CA ALA A 103 3.31 -45.00 4.36
C ALA A 103 1.89 -45.58 4.26
N PHE A 104 0.86 -44.76 4.43
CA PHE A 104 -0.54 -45.19 4.34
C PHE A 104 -0.94 -45.56 2.90
N SER A 105 -0.37 -44.91 1.88
CA SER A 105 -0.63 -45.23 0.48
C SER A 105 -0.28 -46.67 0.08
N LYS A 106 0.51 -47.37 0.90
CA LYS A 106 0.94 -48.77 0.69
C LYS A 106 -0.03 -49.79 1.31
N ILE A 107 -1.07 -49.35 2.02
CA ILE A 107 -2.08 -50.23 2.62
C ILE A 107 -2.97 -50.81 1.52
N GLU A 108 -3.01 -52.13 1.41
CA GLU A 108 -3.82 -52.84 0.42
C GLU A 108 -5.30 -52.85 0.80
N LYS A 109 -6.15 -52.73 -0.22
CA LYS A 109 -7.60 -52.93 -0.09
C LYS A 109 -7.91 -54.39 0.26
N THR A 110 -8.91 -54.58 1.10
CA THR A 110 -9.32 -55.87 1.65
C THR A 110 -10.36 -56.59 0.79
N GLY A 111 -11.04 -55.85 -0.11
CA GLY A 111 -12.17 -56.34 -0.90
C GLY A 111 -13.51 -56.27 -0.16
N ASP A 112 -13.52 -55.88 1.11
CA ASP A 112 -14.74 -55.52 1.83
C ASP A 112 -15.08 -54.05 1.53
N LYS A 113 -16.28 -53.81 1.00
CA LYS A 113 -16.73 -52.49 0.56
C LYS A 113 -16.61 -51.43 1.65
N ASP A 114 -17.03 -51.72 2.88
CA ASP A 114 -17.06 -50.72 3.94
C ASP A 114 -15.65 -50.42 4.47
N ILE A 115 -14.80 -51.45 4.56
CA ILE A 115 -13.41 -51.30 4.98
C ILE A 115 -12.59 -50.55 3.93
N ASP A 116 -12.78 -50.89 2.65
CA ASP A 116 -12.07 -50.23 1.56
C ASP A 116 -12.49 -48.76 1.44
N LEU A 117 -13.75 -48.44 1.72
CA LEU A 117 -14.22 -47.05 1.80
C LEU A 117 -13.57 -46.30 2.97
N THR A 118 -13.34 -46.94 4.11
CA THR A 118 -12.57 -46.36 5.23
C THR A 118 -11.10 -46.14 4.88
N VAL A 119 -10.49 -47.05 4.12
CA VAL A 119 -9.13 -46.87 3.60
C VAL A 119 -9.08 -45.65 2.67
N ASP A 120 -10.02 -45.53 1.74
CA ASP A 120 -10.10 -44.38 0.82
C ASP A 120 -10.30 -43.06 1.58
N ALA A 121 -11.20 -43.03 2.58
CA ALA A 121 -11.42 -41.87 3.44
C ALA A 121 -10.17 -41.47 4.23
N THR A 122 -9.41 -42.45 4.74
CA THR A 122 -8.17 -42.18 5.48
C THR A 122 -7.08 -41.63 4.56
N ALA A 123 -6.96 -42.14 3.34
CA ALA A 123 -6.05 -41.57 2.35
C ALA A 123 -6.44 -40.14 1.98
N HIS A 124 -7.74 -39.86 1.83
CA HIS A 124 -8.26 -38.52 1.58
C HIS A 124 -7.96 -37.55 2.73
N TYR A 125 -8.20 -37.97 3.98
CA TYR A 125 -7.86 -37.22 5.19
C TYR A 125 -6.37 -36.84 5.25
N LEU A 126 -5.47 -37.82 5.04
CA LEU A 126 -4.03 -37.56 5.03
C LEU A 126 -3.62 -36.64 3.86
N GLY A 127 -4.32 -36.72 2.73
CA GLY A 127 -4.15 -35.81 1.60
C GLY A 127 -4.48 -34.36 1.96
N LYS A 128 -5.66 -34.13 2.56
CA LYS A 128 -6.07 -32.79 3.02
C LYS A 128 -5.14 -32.25 4.10
N ALA A 129 -4.78 -33.06 5.09
CA ALA A 129 -3.83 -32.69 6.15
C ALA A 129 -2.44 -32.33 5.61
N LYS A 130 -1.95 -33.09 4.63
CA LYS A 130 -0.70 -32.79 3.92
C LYS A 130 -0.79 -31.47 3.15
N SER A 131 -1.89 -31.22 2.44
CA SER A 131 -2.07 -29.98 1.67
C SER A 131 -2.09 -28.76 2.58
N ALA A 132 -2.81 -28.83 3.70
CA ALA A 132 -2.87 -27.75 4.70
C ALA A 132 -1.47 -27.36 5.22
N LEU A 133 -0.62 -28.34 5.53
CA LEU A 133 0.76 -28.05 5.97
C LEU A 133 1.67 -27.57 4.84
N ALA A 134 1.43 -28.00 3.60
CA ALA A 134 2.18 -27.51 2.44
C ALA A 134 1.91 -26.02 2.19
N ASP A 135 0.65 -25.60 2.34
CA ASP A 135 0.24 -24.21 2.17
C ASP A 135 0.87 -23.26 3.22
N LEU A 136 1.07 -23.73 4.47
CA LEU A 136 1.83 -22.96 5.47
C LEU A 136 3.32 -22.90 5.12
N MET A 137 3.89 -24.01 4.64
CA MET A 137 5.30 -24.07 4.28
C MET A 137 5.63 -23.16 3.08
N GLU A 138 4.72 -23.02 2.13
CA GLU A 138 4.89 -22.08 0.99
C GLU A 138 5.14 -20.65 1.50
N ILE A 139 4.33 -20.22 2.47
CA ILE A 139 4.42 -18.88 3.06
C ILE A 139 5.65 -18.70 3.94
N VAL A 140 5.98 -19.69 4.76
CA VAL A 140 7.20 -19.63 5.57
C VAL A 140 8.45 -19.56 4.70
N VAL A 141 8.48 -20.30 3.59
CA VAL A 141 9.59 -20.20 2.63
C VAL A 141 9.67 -18.80 2.04
N PHE A 142 8.53 -18.24 1.64
CA PHE A 142 8.45 -16.88 1.12
C PHE A 142 9.00 -15.84 2.13
N TYR A 143 8.56 -15.87 3.39
CA TYR A 143 9.02 -14.96 4.45
C TYR A 143 10.55 -14.92 4.58
N PHE A 144 11.19 -16.09 4.67
CA PHE A 144 12.66 -16.14 4.83
C PHE A 144 13.41 -15.79 3.55
N GLU A 145 12.84 -16.04 2.37
CA GLU A 145 13.45 -15.62 1.10
C GLU A 145 13.35 -14.10 0.90
N GLU A 146 12.25 -13.48 1.32
CA GLU A 146 12.10 -12.03 1.41
C GLU A 146 13.11 -11.42 2.38
N TYR A 147 13.21 -11.96 3.61
CA TYR A 147 14.17 -11.48 4.62
C TYR A 147 15.61 -11.54 4.09
N GLU A 148 16.03 -12.66 3.51
CA GLU A 148 17.37 -12.82 2.92
C GLU A 148 17.61 -11.88 1.73
N ALA A 149 16.56 -11.60 0.94
CA ALA A 149 16.64 -10.66 -0.17
C ALA A 149 16.85 -9.21 0.30
N LEU A 150 16.25 -8.84 1.45
CA LEU A 150 16.37 -7.52 2.06
C LEU A 150 17.65 -7.33 2.89
N ARG A 151 18.31 -8.42 3.31
CA ARG A 151 19.49 -8.40 4.20
C ARG A 151 20.57 -7.37 3.85
N PRO A 152 20.95 -7.13 2.57
CA PRO A 152 21.93 -6.09 2.25
C PRO A 152 21.56 -4.70 2.77
N PHE A 153 20.27 -4.36 2.77
CA PHE A 153 19.76 -3.10 3.30
C PHE A 153 19.71 -3.12 4.84
N MET A 154 19.26 -4.21 5.45
CA MET A 154 19.20 -4.33 6.92
C MET A 154 20.58 -4.27 7.58
N GLU A 155 21.61 -4.79 6.92
CA GLU A 155 23.00 -4.75 7.38
C GLU A 155 23.75 -3.47 6.92
N PHE A 156 23.06 -2.54 6.25
CA PHE A 156 23.68 -1.30 5.80
C PHE A 156 24.09 -0.44 7.01
N PRO A 157 25.33 0.05 7.05
CA PRO A 157 25.83 0.75 8.23
C PRO A 157 25.08 2.07 8.47
N GLU A 158 24.81 2.35 9.75
CA GLU A 158 24.37 3.67 10.18
C GLU A 158 25.40 4.75 9.82
N ILE A 159 24.91 5.97 9.62
CA ILE A 159 25.77 7.12 9.35
C ILE A 159 26.61 7.48 10.58
N GLN A 160 27.90 7.78 10.37
CA GLN A 160 28.83 8.20 11.43
C GLN A 160 29.25 9.68 11.23
N ASP A 161 29.70 10.34 12.30
CA ASP A 161 30.03 11.78 12.28
C ASP A 161 31.06 12.21 11.22
N ASP A 162 31.98 11.32 10.81
CA ASP A 162 33.02 11.58 9.80
C ASP A 162 32.66 11.02 8.40
N THR A 163 31.43 10.57 8.21
CA THR A 163 30.97 9.98 6.96
C THR A 163 30.82 11.05 5.88
N ASP A 164 31.42 10.83 4.71
CA ASP A 164 31.12 11.60 3.52
C ASP A 164 29.68 11.28 3.07
N TYR A 165 28.79 12.26 3.27
CA TYR A 165 27.36 12.10 3.01
C TYR A 165 27.06 11.73 1.55
N MET A 166 27.81 12.28 0.59
CA MET A 166 27.59 11.96 -0.83
C MET A 166 27.97 10.52 -1.14
N VAL A 167 29.09 10.04 -0.60
CA VAL A 167 29.53 8.64 -0.73
C VAL A 167 28.58 7.70 0.00
N TYR A 168 28.04 8.10 1.15
CA TYR A 168 27.04 7.34 1.89
C TYR A 168 25.76 7.16 1.07
N THR A 169 25.23 8.25 0.51
CA THR A 169 24.02 8.24 -0.33
C THR A 169 24.21 7.37 -1.59
N GLU A 170 25.38 7.42 -2.23
CA GLU A 170 25.71 6.57 -3.39
C GLU A 170 25.69 5.08 -3.01
N LYS A 171 26.34 4.71 -1.90
CA LYS A 171 26.34 3.32 -1.42
C LYS A 171 24.96 2.84 -0.98
N LEU A 172 24.16 3.71 -0.37
CA LEU A 172 22.79 3.41 0.02
C LEU A 172 21.95 3.13 -1.23
N TRP A 173 22.09 3.96 -2.28
CA TRP A 173 21.44 3.75 -3.57
C TRP A 173 21.78 2.38 -4.16
N ASP A 174 23.08 2.01 -4.19
CA ASP A 174 23.53 0.71 -4.72
C ASP A 174 22.94 -0.45 -3.94
N THR A 175 22.91 -0.32 -2.62
CA THR A 175 22.38 -1.33 -1.70
C THR A 175 20.87 -1.50 -1.87
N VAL A 176 20.12 -0.41 -1.90
CA VAL A 176 18.67 -0.42 -2.17
C VAL A 176 18.40 -1.05 -3.53
N ASN A 177 19.15 -0.68 -4.57
CA ASN A 177 18.98 -1.24 -5.90
C ASN A 177 19.27 -2.75 -5.96
N LEU A 178 20.29 -3.22 -5.23
CA LEU A 178 20.57 -4.65 -5.09
C LEU A 178 19.43 -5.38 -4.35
N SER A 179 18.95 -4.84 -3.23
CA SER A 179 17.83 -5.42 -2.47
C SER A 179 16.57 -5.52 -3.33
N ILE A 180 16.22 -4.49 -4.11
CA ILE A 180 15.08 -4.55 -5.04
C ILE A 180 15.23 -5.68 -6.07
N GLN A 181 16.44 -5.88 -6.62
CA GLN A 181 16.69 -6.96 -7.58
C GLN A 181 16.52 -8.34 -6.93
N ASN A 182 16.99 -8.49 -5.69
CA ASN A 182 16.81 -9.73 -4.93
C ASN A 182 15.32 -9.97 -4.64
N LEU A 183 14.60 -8.96 -4.15
CA LEU A 183 13.18 -9.05 -3.81
C LEU A 183 12.32 -9.44 -5.03
N LYS A 184 12.59 -8.82 -6.20
CA LYS A 184 11.91 -9.18 -7.46
C LYS A 184 12.20 -10.60 -7.96
N SER A 185 13.18 -11.28 -7.38
CA SER A 185 13.51 -12.68 -7.70
C SER A 185 12.90 -13.69 -6.73
N VAL A 186 12.30 -13.23 -5.63
CA VAL A 186 11.59 -14.08 -4.66
C VAL A 186 10.30 -14.60 -5.30
N ASP A 187 10.03 -15.89 -5.12
CA ASP A 187 8.80 -16.52 -5.61
C ASP A 187 7.64 -16.20 -4.67
N CYS A 188 6.88 -15.15 -5.01
CA CYS A 188 5.79 -14.64 -4.19
C CYS A 188 4.48 -15.41 -4.45
N PRO A 189 3.82 -15.94 -3.38
CA PRO A 189 2.51 -16.56 -3.48
C PRO A 189 1.50 -15.65 -4.21
N PRO A 190 0.70 -16.18 -5.17
CA PRO A 190 -0.13 -15.35 -6.05
C PRO A 190 -1.06 -14.38 -5.32
N PHE A 191 -1.59 -14.75 -4.15
CA PHE A 191 -2.53 -13.95 -3.38
C PHE A 191 -1.89 -12.77 -2.62
N MET A 192 -0.57 -12.82 -2.39
CA MET A 192 0.21 -11.73 -1.75
C MET A 192 0.81 -10.78 -2.78
N ARG A 193 0.85 -11.19 -4.06
CA ARG A 193 1.67 -10.55 -5.10
C ARG A 193 1.41 -9.06 -5.24
N GLU A 194 0.15 -8.64 -5.21
CA GLU A 194 -0.16 -7.22 -5.37
C GLU A 194 0.40 -6.37 -4.21
N ASN A 195 0.16 -6.79 -2.96
CA ASN A 195 0.73 -6.10 -1.79
C ASN A 195 2.25 -6.15 -1.81
N TYR A 196 2.86 -7.27 -2.21
CA TYR A 196 4.31 -7.43 -2.28
C TYR A 196 4.94 -6.53 -3.34
N GLU A 197 4.35 -6.46 -4.53
CA GLU A 197 4.81 -5.56 -5.60
C GLU A 197 4.72 -4.09 -5.18
N LYS A 198 3.65 -3.69 -4.49
CA LYS A 198 3.49 -2.33 -3.96
C LYS A 198 4.47 -2.04 -2.83
N TRP A 199 4.73 -3.01 -1.94
CA TRP A 199 5.76 -2.87 -0.91
C TRP A 199 7.15 -2.66 -1.53
N ILE A 200 7.52 -3.46 -2.55
CA ILE A 200 8.77 -3.28 -3.32
C ILE A 200 8.81 -1.90 -3.99
N GLU A 201 7.68 -1.41 -4.51
CA GLU A 201 7.59 -0.06 -5.10
C GLU A 201 7.87 1.03 -4.07
N GLN A 202 7.26 0.96 -2.88
CA GLN A 202 7.50 1.92 -1.81
C GLN A 202 8.93 1.84 -1.28
N PHE A 203 9.46 0.63 -1.07
CA PHE A 203 10.87 0.43 -0.73
C PHE A 203 11.80 1.00 -1.81
N GLY A 204 11.43 0.81 -3.08
CA GLY A 204 12.14 1.35 -4.23
C GLY A 204 12.16 2.86 -4.30
N ALA A 205 11.25 3.56 -3.62
CA ALA A 205 11.25 5.02 -3.55
C ALA A 205 12.52 5.57 -2.88
N TYR A 206 13.16 4.81 -1.97
CA TYR A 206 14.46 5.19 -1.38
C TYR A 206 15.55 5.44 -2.41
N LYS A 207 15.51 4.73 -3.55
CA LYS A 207 16.46 4.92 -4.64
C LYS A 207 16.37 6.32 -5.21
N THR A 208 15.16 6.74 -5.58
CA THR A 208 14.92 8.09 -6.10
C THR A 208 15.11 9.18 -5.04
N LEU A 209 14.88 8.86 -3.76
CA LEU A 209 15.24 9.75 -2.66
C LEU A 209 16.76 9.96 -2.59
N CYS A 210 17.56 8.90 -2.72
CA CYS A 210 19.03 9.00 -2.73
C CYS A 210 19.52 9.86 -3.89
N GLU A 211 18.94 9.72 -5.09
CA GLU A 211 19.26 10.56 -6.25
C GLU A 211 18.96 12.05 -5.96
N ASP A 212 17.76 12.34 -5.45
CA ASP A 212 17.34 13.70 -5.13
C ASP A 212 18.18 14.30 -3.97
N LEU A 213 18.53 13.51 -2.96
CA LEU A 213 19.41 13.91 -1.85
C LEU A 213 20.83 14.22 -2.33
N TYR A 214 21.42 13.34 -3.14
CA TYR A 214 22.76 13.56 -3.70
C TYR A 214 22.81 14.89 -4.46
N TYR A 215 21.80 15.11 -5.30
CA TYR A 215 21.67 16.34 -6.07
C TYR A 215 21.47 17.57 -5.18
N ALA A 216 20.56 17.51 -4.22
CA ALA A 216 20.28 18.59 -3.27
C ALA A 216 21.52 18.95 -2.44
N THR A 217 22.26 17.97 -1.94
CA THR A 217 23.51 18.17 -1.20
C THR A 217 24.59 18.79 -2.09
N SER A 218 24.74 18.33 -3.34
CA SER A 218 25.74 18.85 -4.27
C SER A 218 25.55 20.34 -4.58
N LEU A 219 24.31 20.81 -4.60
CA LEU A 219 23.95 22.20 -4.82
C LEU A 219 23.91 23.01 -3.53
N ILE A 220 23.95 22.39 -2.35
CA ILE A 220 23.63 23.04 -1.07
C ILE A 220 22.23 23.68 -1.17
N ASP A 221 21.27 22.92 -1.70
CA ASP A 221 19.92 23.39 -1.98
C ASP A 221 19.03 23.24 -0.73
N PRO A 222 18.69 24.33 -0.04
CA PRO A 222 17.96 24.26 1.23
C PRO A 222 16.53 23.72 1.06
N LEU A 223 15.86 23.99 -0.07
CA LEU A 223 14.48 23.57 -0.29
C LEU A 223 14.41 22.09 -0.68
N ARG A 224 15.28 21.63 -1.59
CA ARG A 224 15.35 20.20 -1.96
C ARG A 224 15.79 19.33 -0.79
N ILE A 225 16.77 19.78 0.03
CA ILE A 225 17.18 19.05 1.25
C ILE A 225 16.00 18.89 2.19
N ASN A 226 15.28 19.98 2.48
CA ASN A 226 14.13 19.95 3.38
C ASN A 226 12.98 19.08 2.84
N SER A 227 12.66 19.18 1.54
CA SER A 227 11.67 18.31 0.91
C SER A 227 12.07 16.82 0.92
N CYS A 228 13.36 16.52 0.75
CA CYS A 228 13.86 15.14 0.86
C CYS A 228 13.68 14.57 2.26
N THR A 229 13.85 15.36 3.33
CA THR A 229 13.58 14.91 4.70
C THR A 229 12.12 14.48 4.87
N TYR A 230 11.17 15.31 4.46
CA TYR A 230 9.74 14.98 4.54
C TYR A 230 9.35 13.80 3.65
N ARG A 231 10.01 13.67 2.50
CA ARG A 231 9.83 12.52 1.62
C ARG A 231 10.37 11.24 2.26
N ALA A 232 11.48 11.30 2.99
CA ALA A 232 12.00 10.15 3.74
C ALA A 232 10.99 9.67 4.79
N ASP A 233 10.42 10.60 5.56
CA ASP A 233 9.37 10.31 6.55
C ASP A 233 8.15 9.66 5.87
N ARG A 234 7.72 10.19 4.71
CA ARG A 234 6.66 9.59 3.90
C ARG A 234 6.98 8.17 3.47
N ILE A 235 8.16 7.94 2.93
CA ILE A 235 8.58 6.61 2.46
C ILE A 235 8.52 5.62 3.61
N SER A 236 9.05 5.97 4.78
CA SER A 236 9.00 5.13 5.99
C SER A 236 7.55 4.74 6.33
N VAL A 237 6.64 5.71 6.47
CA VAL A 237 5.24 5.45 6.79
C VAL A 237 4.57 4.57 5.73
N THR A 238 4.81 4.84 4.44
CA THR A 238 4.20 4.04 3.37
C THR A 238 4.74 2.61 3.34
N ILE A 239 6.04 2.40 3.55
CA ILE A 239 6.63 1.05 3.64
C ILE A 239 5.99 0.28 4.78
N ASP A 240 5.83 0.90 5.95
CA ASP A 240 5.24 0.25 7.12
C ASP A 240 3.76 -0.13 6.87
N VAL A 241 2.99 0.75 6.21
CA VAL A 241 1.61 0.44 5.81
C VAL A 241 1.55 -0.80 4.92
N TYR A 242 2.45 -0.94 3.94
CA TYR A 242 2.47 -2.12 3.08
C TYR A 242 3.08 -3.35 3.75
N ALA A 243 4.04 -3.17 4.68
CA ALA A 243 4.56 -4.26 5.50
C ALA A 243 3.45 -4.89 6.33
N LYS A 244 2.59 -4.07 6.95
CA LYS A 244 1.39 -4.54 7.65
C LYS A 244 0.41 -5.26 6.73
N LYS A 245 0.20 -4.77 5.51
CA LYS A 245 -0.65 -5.47 4.52
C LYS A 245 -0.07 -6.86 4.22
N LEU A 246 1.25 -6.99 4.08
CA LEU A 246 1.90 -8.30 3.95
C LEU A 246 1.69 -9.16 5.19
N THR A 247 1.91 -8.64 6.40
CA THR A 247 1.63 -9.34 7.66
C THR A 247 0.18 -9.82 7.76
N ASN A 248 -0.78 -9.01 7.31
CA ASN A 248 -2.17 -9.41 7.23
C ASN A 248 -2.40 -10.54 6.22
N ASP A 249 -1.71 -10.51 5.08
CA ASP A 249 -1.77 -11.61 4.10
C ASP A 249 -1.21 -12.91 4.70
N PHE A 250 -0.10 -12.84 5.46
CA PHE A 250 0.43 -13.95 6.24
C PHE A 250 -0.65 -14.49 7.18
N ASN A 251 -1.17 -13.65 8.07
CA ASN A 251 -2.19 -14.03 9.07
C ASN A 251 -3.46 -14.60 8.42
N LEU A 252 -3.84 -14.06 7.28
CA LEU A 252 -5.01 -14.51 6.53
C LEU A 252 -4.85 -15.96 6.04
N GLN A 253 -3.71 -16.33 5.43
CA GLN A 253 -3.50 -17.73 5.05
C GLN A 253 -3.39 -18.63 6.29
N TYR A 254 -2.64 -18.22 7.30
CA TYR A 254 -2.50 -18.98 8.55
C TYR A 254 -3.88 -19.27 9.16
N GLY A 255 -4.75 -18.26 9.21
CA GLY A 255 -6.14 -18.38 9.66
C GLY A 255 -6.96 -19.34 8.79
N LYS A 256 -6.84 -19.26 7.45
CA LYS A 256 -7.55 -20.18 6.53
C LYS A 256 -7.07 -21.62 6.64
N VAL A 257 -5.79 -21.85 6.86
CA VAL A 257 -5.28 -23.19 7.18
C VAL A 257 -5.84 -23.67 8.52
N GLY A 258 -5.86 -22.80 9.54
CA GLY A 258 -6.47 -23.10 10.84
C GLY A 258 -7.94 -23.51 10.71
N GLU A 259 -8.75 -22.77 9.94
CA GLU A 259 -10.14 -23.11 9.65
C GLU A 259 -10.29 -24.50 9.00
N ARG A 260 -9.39 -24.87 8.08
CA ARG A 260 -9.39 -26.20 7.44
C ARG A 260 -9.05 -27.31 8.43
N ILE A 261 -8.06 -27.08 9.29
CA ILE A 261 -7.67 -28.02 10.35
C ILE A 261 -8.83 -28.24 11.32
N ASP A 262 -9.41 -27.17 11.86
CA ASP A 262 -10.45 -27.23 12.89
C ASP A 262 -11.81 -27.68 12.34
N GLY A 263 -12.07 -27.46 11.05
CA GLY A 263 -13.33 -27.81 10.38
C GLY A 263 -13.28 -29.15 9.64
N PRO A 264 -13.14 -29.14 8.30
CA PRO A 264 -13.31 -30.33 7.45
C PRO A 264 -12.32 -31.45 7.77
N ILE A 265 -11.06 -31.13 8.09
CA ILE A 265 -10.04 -32.14 8.38
C ILE A 265 -10.37 -32.87 9.70
N THR A 266 -10.59 -32.12 10.78
CA THR A 266 -10.97 -32.69 12.08
C THR A 266 -12.29 -33.47 12.01
N THR A 267 -13.27 -32.97 11.27
CA THR A 267 -14.56 -33.67 11.06
C THR A 267 -14.35 -35.04 10.43
N LEU A 268 -13.59 -35.10 9.34
CA LEU A 268 -13.29 -36.36 8.66
C LEU A 268 -12.48 -37.33 9.54
N GLY A 269 -11.51 -36.82 10.31
CA GLY A 269 -10.76 -37.64 11.27
C GLY A 269 -11.66 -38.31 12.31
N ASN A 270 -12.63 -37.57 12.85
CA ASN A 270 -13.62 -38.10 13.79
C ASN A 270 -14.54 -39.14 13.15
N GLU A 271 -15.02 -38.90 11.93
CA GLU A 271 -15.83 -39.87 11.18
C GLU A 271 -15.08 -41.18 10.92
N ILE A 272 -13.80 -41.11 10.53
CA ILE A 272 -12.96 -42.29 10.32
C ILE A 272 -12.85 -43.11 11.59
N LYS A 273 -12.53 -42.49 12.72
CA LYS A 273 -12.44 -43.19 14.01
C LYS A 273 -13.75 -43.85 14.41
N ALA A 274 -14.86 -43.12 14.30
CA ALA A 274 -16.19 -43.63 14.64
C ALA A 274 -16.59 -44.82 13.74
N ASN A 275 -16.31 -44.73 12.43
CA ASN A 275 -16.58 -45.81 11.49
C ASN A 275 -15.65 -47.01 11.70
N CYS A 276 -14.37 -46.81 12.00
CA CYS A 276 -13.45 -47.88 12.41
C CYS A 276 -13.99 -48.64 13.63
N GLU A 277 -14.40 -47.92 14.68
CA GLU A 277 -15.00 -48.56 15.87
C GLU A 277 -16.28 -49.34 15.55
N LYS A 278 -17.15 -48.76 14.71
CA LYS A 278 -18.39 -49.41 14.26
C LYS A 278 -18.10 -50.71 13.52
N LEU A 279 -17.15 -50.70 12.58
CA LEU A 279 -16.75 -51.87 11.79
C LEU A 279 -16.07 -52.94 12.65
N ILE A 280 -15.21 -52.56 13.61
CA ILE A 280 -14.60 -53.49 14.57
C ILE A 280 -15.67 -54.21 15.40
N LYS A 281 -16.78 -53.53 15.72
CA LYS A 281 -17.94 -54.10 16.44
C LYS A 281 -18.89 -54.90 15.53
N GLY A 282 -18.56 -55.09 14.25
CA GLY A 282 -19.36 -55.85 13.28
C GLY A 282 -20.50 -55.06 12.63
N GLY A 283 -20.50 -53.73 12.74
CA GLY A 283 -21.42 -52.86 12.00
C GLY A 283 -21.11 -52.84 10.49
N LYS A 284 -22.01 -52.24 9.71
CA LYS A 284 -21.90 -52.08 8.25
C LYS A 284 -22.46 -50.72 7.82
N ASP A 285 -22.38 -50.42 6.52
CA ASP A 285 -22.94 -49.22 5.89
C ASP A 285 -22.31 -47.96 6.48
N VAL A 286 -21.00 -47.79 6.23
CA VAL A 286 -20.27 -46.58 6.60
C VAL A 286 -20.46 -45.50 5.54
N SER A 287 -20.39 -44.25 5.98
CA SER A 287 -20.48 -43.06 5.11
C SER A 287 -19.59 -41.97 5.69
N TYR A 288 -19.14 -41.08 4.81
CA TYR A 288 -18.29 -39.95 5.13
C TYR A 288 -18.86 -38.69 4.49
N SER A 289 -18.79 -37.55 5.19
CA SER A 289 -19.36 -36.27 4.72
C SER A 289 -18.79 -35.85 3.37
N TYR A 290 -17.46 -35.93 3.20
CA TYR A 290 -16.76 -35.49 1.98
C TYR A 290 -17.21 -36.16 0.68
N LEU A 291 -17.92 -37.29 0.74
CA LEU A 291 -18.44 -37.99 -0.44
C LEU A 291 -19.67 -37.30 -1.05
N THR A 292 -20.33 -36.46 -0.27
CA THR A 292 -21.57 -35.76 -0.65
C THR A 292 -21.46 -34.25 -0.52
N ASP A 293 -20.32 -33.74 -0.06
CA ASP A 293 -20.11 -32.31 0.11
C ASP A 293 -20.03 -31.63 -1.26
N GLU A 294 -20.86 -30.61 -1.45
CA GLU A 294 -20.76 -29.69 -2.57
C GLU A 294 -19.65 -28.66 -2.30
N SER A 295 -19.11 -28.08 -3.37
CA SER A 295 -18.12 -27.02 -3.23
C SER A 295 -18.75 -25.84 -2.50
N SER A 296 -18.05 -25.32 -1.50
CA SER A 296 -18.56 -24.22 -0.67
C SER A 296 -17.60 -23.06 -0.71
N VAL A 297 -18.07 -21.92 -1.21
CA VAL A 297 -17.28 -20.70 -1.31
C VAL A 297 -17.43 -19.86 -0.04
N LYS A 298 -16.30 -19.50 0.56
CA LYS A 298 -16.23 -18.54 1.67
C LYS A 298 -15.63 -17.23 1.15
N VAL A 299 -16.27 -16.11 1.45
CA VAL A 299 -15.83 -14.78 1.03
C VAL A 299 -15.72 -13.87 2.25
N THR A 300 -14.61 -13.13 2.33
CA THR A 300 -14.41 -11.99 3.22
C THR A 300 -13.99 -10.78 2.39
N TYR A 301 -14.34 -9.57 2.81
CA TYR A 301 -13.92 -8.37 2.09
C TYR A 301 -13.88 -7.14 3.01
N GLU A 302 -13.00 -6.22 2.65
CA GLU A 302 -12.83 -4.91 3.27
C GLU A 302 -13.07 -3.82 2.21
N TYR A 303 -13.51 -2.65 2.63
CA TYR A 303 -13.83 -1.56 1.71
C TYR A 303 -13.55 -0.19 2.32
N GLU A 304 -13.26 0.79 1.46
CA GLU A 304 -13.14 2.19 1.87
C GLU A 304 -14.53 2.79 2.10
N ASP A 305 -14.78 3.26 3.32
CA ASP A 305 -16.06 3.89 3.67
C ASP A 305 -16.16 5.35 3.21
N THR A 306 -15.03 5.95 2.84
CA THR A 306 -14.91 7.36 2.46
C THR A 306 -14.04 7.50 1.22
N ILE A 307 -14.54 8.17 0.18
CA ILE A 307 -13.81 8.42 -1.06
C ILE A 307 -13.54 9.92 -1.20
N PHE A 308 -12.25 10.26 -1.37
CA PHE A 308 -11.82 11.59 -1.81
C PHE A 308 -11.65 11.58 -3.34
N PRO A 309 -12.54 12.23 -4.12
CA PRO A 309 -12.50 12.11 -5.58
C PRO A 309 -11.17 12.53 -6.20
N SER A 310 -10.55 13.58 -5.66
CA SER A 310 -9.26 14.11 -6.13
C SER A 310 -8.10 13.14 -5.91
N LEU A 311 -8.23 12.21 -4.96
CA LEU A 311 -7.21 11.20 -4.63
C LEU A 311 -7.58 9.80 -5.14
N TYR A 312 -8.75 9.64 -5.77
CA TYR A 312 -9.22 8.33 -6.22
C TYR A 312 -8.25 7.64 -7.19
N ARG A 313 -7.52 8.42 -8.00
CA ARG A 313 -6.48 7.88 -8.90
C ARG A 313 -5.23 7.39 -8.18
N SER A 314 -5.00 7.83 -6.96
CA SER A 314 -3.89 7.42 -6.09
C SER A 314 -4.33 6.40 -5.06
N LEU A 315 -5.64 6.17 -4.89
CA LEU A 315 -6.19 5.11 -4.05
C LEU A 315 -5.76 3.74 -4.60
N ASP A 316 -5.31 2.84 -3.73
CA ASP A 316 -4.93 1.48 -4.12
C ASP A 316 -6.11 0.68 -4.65
N SER A 317 -7.13 0.57 -3.80
CA SER A 317 -8.32 -0.24 -4.01
C SER A 317 -9.47 0.36 -3.25
N LEU A 318 -10.66 0.23 -3.83
CA LEU A 318 -11.90 0.57 -3.15
C LEU A 318 -12.42 -0.61 -2.32
N ILE A 319 -12.15 -1.83 -2.78
CA ILE A 319 -12.50 -3.07 -2.09
C ILE A 319 -11.34 -4.07 -2.23
N THR A 320 -11.01 -4.73 -1.13
CA THR A 320 -10.13 -5.90 -1.11
C THR A 320 -10.99 -7.09 -0.75
N PHE A 321 -11.10 -8.08 -1.64
CA PHE A 321 -11.83 -9.31 -1.33
C PHE A 321 -10.88 -10.49 -1.27
N ALA A 322 -11.15 -11.40 -0.35
CA ALA A 322 -10.48 -12.67 -0.22
C ALA A 322 -11.50 -13.81 -0.22
N ALA A 323 -11.20 -14.90 -0.92
CA ALA A 323 -12.09 -16.04 -1.01
C ALA A 323 -11.34 -17.38 -1.13
N THR A 324 -11.98 -18.43 -0.62
CA THR A 324 -11.60 -19.83 -0.82
C THR A 324 -12.80 -20.65 -1.25
N SER A 325 -12.56 -21.76 -1.93
CA SER A 325 -13.54 -22.78 -2.25
C SER A 325 -13.11 -24.10 -1.62
N GLU A 326 -13.89 -24.59 -0.66
CA GLU A 326 -13.69 -25.91 -0.07
C GLU A 326 -14.36 -26.97 -0.93
N ASN A 327 -13.83 -28.20 -0.91
CA ASN A 327 -14.42 -29.37 -1.57
C ASN A 327 -14.56 -29.24 -3.10
N GLY A 328 -13.67 -28.47 -3.73
CA GLY A 328 -13.59 -28.33 -5.18
C GLY A 328 -13.29 -26.91 -5.62
N GLU A 329 -13.03 -26.74 -6.92
CA GLU A 329 -12.89 -25.42 -7.52
C GLU A 329 -14.27 -24.80 -7.76
N ALA A 330 -14.37 -23.48 -7.64
CA ALA A 330 -15.59 -22.73 -7.94
C ALA A 330 -15.29 -21.52 -8.81
N ASP A 331 -15.99 -21.40 -9.93
CA ASP A 331 -15.92 -20.21 -10.79
C ASP A 331 -16.90 -19.15 -10.29
N VAL A 332 -16.41 -17.96 -9.98
CA VAL A 332 -17.22 -16.83 -9.50
C VAL A 332 -17.10 -15.61 -10.41
N LEU A 333 -18.17 -14.81 -10.49
CA LEU A 333 -18.18 -13.48 -11.07
C LEU A 333 -18.21 -12.45 -9.94
N VAL A 334 -17.20 -11.59 -9.90
CA VAL A 334 -17.09 -10.49 -8.94
C VAL A 334 -17.47 -9.20 -9.64
N SER A 335 -18.39 -8.45 -9.03
CA SER A 335 -18.86 -7.16 -9.54
C SER A 335 -18.75 -6.08 -8.48
N VAL A 336 -18.23 -4.90 -8.86
CA VAL A 336 -18.04 -3.74 -7.98
C VAL A 336 -18.44 -2.47 -8.71
N GLU A 337 -19.24 -1.62 -8.06
CA GLU A 337 -19.62 -0.31 -8.61
C GLU A 337 -19.93 0.69 -7.48
N VAL A 338 -19.61 1.97 -7.69
CA VAL A 338 -20.24 3.10 -7.01
C VAL A 338 -21.10 3.83 -8.03
N PRO A 339 -22.42 3.57 -8.10
CA PRO A 339 -23.27 4.10 -9.15
C PRO A 339 -23.22 5.63 -9.23
N GLY A 340 -23.00 6.14 -10.44
CA GLY A 340 -22.86 7.58 -10.69
C GLY A 340 -21.47 8.16 -10.37
N PHE A 341 -20.51 7.32 -10.00
CA PHE A 341 -19.11 7.72 -9.76
C PHE A 341 -18.11 6.82 -10.51
N THR A 342 -18.26 5.50 -10.43
CA THR A 342 -17.40 4.54 -11.15
C THR A 342 -18.16 3.80 -12.25
N GLN A 343 -17.43 3.25 -13.21
CA GLN A 343 -17.92 2.23 -14.13
C GLN A 343 -18.13 0.92 -13.35
N LEU A 344 -19.03 0.07 -13.86
CA LEU A 344 -19.18 -1.29 -13.36
C LEU A 344 -17.91 -2.09 -13.69
N TYR A 345 -17.25 -2.59 -12.65
CA TYR A 345 -16.18 -3.57 -12.77
C TYR A 345 -16.78 -4.98 -12.70
N GLU A 346 -16.39 -5.85 -13.62
CA GLU A 346 -16.75 -7.29 -13.61
C GLU A 346 -15.54 -8.14 -13.99
N GLN A 347 -15.22 -9.12 -13.15
CA GLN A 347 -14.14 -10.07 -13.43
C GLN A 347 -14.48 -11.46 -12.91
N LYS A 348 -14.06 -12.48 -13.68
CA LYS A 348 -14.22 -13.89 -13.32
C LYS A 348 -12.98 -14.40 -12.60
N PHE A 349 -13.18 -15.22 -11.58
CA PHE A 349 -12.12 -15.87 -10.82
C PHE A 349 -12.46 -17.35 -10.61
N THR A 350 -11.44 -18.21 -10.65
CA THR A 350 -11.54 -19.61 -10.25
C THR A 350 -10.94 -19.73 -8.85
N LEU A 351 -11.77 -20.11 -7.88
CA LEU A 351 -11.39 -20.25 -6.48
C LEU A 351 -11.03 -21.70 -6.16
N SER A 352 -10.12 -21.89 -5.20
CA SER A 352 -9.71 -23.21 -4.70
C SER A 352 -9.56 -23.18 -3.17
N GLU A 353 -9.07 -24.27 -2.56
CA GLU A 353 -8.76 -24.29 -1.12
C GLU A 353 -7.61 -23.31 -0.75
N GLN A 354 -6.76 -22.95 -1.72
CA GLN A 354 -5.77 -21.87 -1.56
C GLN A 354 -6.46 -20.52 -1.68
N ILE A 355 -6.11 -19.59 -0.79
CA ILE A 355 -6.72 -18.28 -0.78
C ILE A 355 -6.47 -17.51 -2.06
N THR A 356 -7.53 -16.87 -2.57
CA THR A 356 -7.47 -15.88 -3.63
C THR A 356 -7.80 -14.52 -3.03
N GLN A 357 -6.90 -13.55 -3.16
CA GLN A 357 -7.12 -12.17 -2.75
C GLN A 357 -6.95 -11.24 -3.94
N ILE A 358 -7.86 -10.27 -4.08
CA ILE A 358 -7.87 -9.30 -5.18
C ILE A 358 -8.23 -7.92 -4.64
N HIS A 359 -7.48 -6.93 -5.08
CA HIS A 359 -7.73 -5.52 -4.79
C HIS A 359 -8.38 -4.88 -6.02
N ILE A 360 -9.55 -4.25 -5.82
CA ILE A 360 -10.37 -3.75 -6.91
C ILE A 360 -10.56 -2.25 -6.75
N ARG A 361 -10.15 -1.49 -7.78
CA ARG A 361 -10.47 -0.09 -7.97
C ARG A 361 -11.20 0.10 -9.30
N PRO A 362 -12.54 0.19 -9.30
CA PRO A 362 -13.29 0.37 -10.52
C PRO A 362 -12.88 1.67 -11.26
N PRO A 363 -12.80 1.68 -12.59
CA PRO A 363 -12.50 2.90 -13.33
C PRO A 363 -13.53 4.01 -13.08
N LEU A 364 -13.13 5.28 -13.09
CA LEU A 364 -14.06 6.41 -12.99
C LEU A 364 -15.03 6.44 -14.19
N MET A 365 -16.27 6.89 -13.95
CA MET A 365 -17.17 7.25 -15.04
C MET A 365 -16.61 8.40 -15.87
N THR A 366 -16.89 8.40 -17.17
CA THR A 366 -16.51 9.49 -18.07
C THR A 366 -17.52 10.64 -18.02
N GLY A 367 -17.03 11.87 -18.23
CA GLY A 367 -17.86 13.08 -18.28
C GLY A 367 -17.91 13.88 -16.99
N ASP A 368 -18.84 14.84 -16.94
CA ASP A 368 -18.97 15.79 -15.82
C ASP A 368 -19.60 15.10 -14.60
N LEU A 369 -18.76 14.80 -13.62
CA LEU A 369 -19.19 14.28 -12.32
C LEU A 369 -19.49 15.43 -11.37
N SER A 370 -20.68 15.41 -10.76
CA SER A 370 -21.05 16.38 -9.72
C SER A 370 -20.35 16.04 -8.41
N LEU A 371 -19.15 16.59 -8.23
CA LEU A 371 -18.22 16.34 -7.11
C LEU A 371 -17.94 17.60 -6.27
N ASN A 372 -18.75 18.65 -6.40
CA ASN A 372 -18.47 19.95 -5.75
C ASN A 372 -18.93 20.00 -4.27
N SER A 373 -19.70 19.01 -3.82
CA SER A 373 -20.21 18.87 -2.47
C SER A 373 -20.08 17.42 -1.99
N GLU A 374 -19.92 17.23 -0.69
CA GLU A 374 -20.05 15.94 -0.05
C GLU A 374 -21.45 15.35 -0.30
N LYS A 375 -21.52 14.03 -0.49
CA LYS A 375 -22.78 13.29 -0.60
C LYS A 375 -22.61 11.83 -0.16
N ASP A 376 -23.69 11.25 0.34
CA ASP A 376 -23.77 9.80 0.53
C ASP A 376 -23.82 9.10 -0.84
N ALA A 377 -23.11 7.99 -0.95
CA ALA A 377 -23.12 7.10 -2.10
C ALA A 377 -23.31 5.65 -1.63
N GLN A 378 -23.48 4.73 -2.59
CA GLN A 378 -23.59 3.31 -2.31
C GLN A 378 -22.46 2.57 -3.02
N LEU A 379 -21.69 1.79 -2.28
CA LEU A 379 -20.81 0.77 -2.83
C LEU A 379 -21.63 -0.51 -3.03
N VAL A 380 -21.80 -0.92 -4.28
CA VAL A 380 -22.48 -2.15 -4.65
C VAL A 380 -21.41 -3.22 -4.92
N PHE A 381 -21.46 -4.31 -4.16
CA PHE A 381 -20.53 -5.44 -4.28
C PHE A 381 -21.29 -6.75 -4.37
N SER A 382 -20.91 -7.60 -5.32
CA SER A 382 -21.45 -8.95 -5.38
C SER A 382 -20.44 -9.98 -5.84
N VAL A 383 -20.59 -11.20 -5.31
CA VAL A 383 -19.91 -12.40 -5.76
C VAL A 383 -20.98 -13.42 -6.13
N GLN A 384 -21.04 -13.78 -7.41
CA GLN A 384 -21.99 -14.75 -7.94
C GLN A 384 -21.29 -16.04 -8.33
N ASP A 385 -21.81 -17.17 -7.87
CA ASP A 385 -21.37 -18.48 -8.33
C ASP A 385 -21.84 -18.70 -9.79
N LEU A 386 -20.91 -19.04 -10.68
CA LEU A 386 -21.20 -19.16 -12.10
C LEU A 386 -21.85 -20.50 -12.48
N GLU A 387 -21.78 -21.52 -11.64
CA GLU A 387 -22.43 -22.81 -11.84
C GLU A 387 -23.89 -22.75 -11.38
N THR A 388 -24.12 -22.39 -10.11
CA THR A 388 -25.46 -22.37 -9.49
C THR A 388 -26.26 -21.12 -9.89
N LYS A 389 -25.57 -20.05 -10.32
CA LYS A 389 -26.12 -18.69 -10.55
C LYS A 389 -26.60 -17.98 -9.29
N GLU A 390 -26.35 -18.54 -8.11
CA GLU A 390 -26.70 -17.91 -6.84
C GLU A 390 -25.66 -16.87 -6.42
N TYR A 391 -26.10 -15.87 -5.65
CA TYR A 391 -25.20 -14.87 -5.08
C TYR A 391 -24.67 -15.38 -3.75
N ILE A 392 -23.35 -15.53 -3.66
CA ILE A 392 -22.63 -15.82 -2.41
C ILE A 392 -22.60 -14.55 -1.54
N VAL A 393 -22.33 -13.40 -2.17
CA VAL A 393 -22.40 -12.07 -1.56
C VAL A 393 -23.20 -11.14 -2.47
N LYS A 394 -24.06 -10.31 -1.88
CA LYS A 394 -24.78 -9.25 -2.59
C LYS A 394 -25.09 -8.11 -1.62
N ASP A 395 -24.13 -7.22 -1.50
CA ASP A 395 -24.12 -6.14 -0.52
C ASP A 395 -24.23 -4.77 -1.20
N SER A 396 -24.85 -3.84 -0.46
CA SER A 396 -24.86 -2.41 -0.75
C SER A 396 -24.46 -1.70 0.53
N LYS A 397 -23.27 -1.10 0.55
CA LYS A 397 -22.76 -0.36 1.72
C LYS A 397 -22.91 1.14 1.50
N SER A 398 -23.37 1.84 2.53
CA SER A 398 -23.35 3.30 2.51
C SER A 398 -21.92 3.77 2.70
N ILE A 399 -21.45 4.59 1.77
CA ILE A 399 -20.12 5.22 1.81
C ILE A 399 -20.28 6.73 1.65
N LYS A 400 -19.29 7.49 2.08
CA LYS A 400 -19.25 8.94 1.92
C LYS A 400 -18.37 9.31 0.72
N LEU A 401 -18.94 10.07 -0.22
CA LEU A 401 -18.20 10.65 -1.33
C LEU A 401 -17.95 12.13 -1.03
N MET A 402 -16.70 12.46 -0.71
CA MET A 402 -16.28 13.81 -0.33
C MET A 402 -16.36 14.76 -1.53
N SER A 403 -16.27 16.06 -1.27
CA SER A 403 -16.13 17.04 -2.34
C SER A 403 -14.71 16.98 -2.91
N LYS A 404 -14.56 17.22 -4.22
CA LYS A 404 -13.25 17.34 -4.89
C LYS A 404 -12.38 18.49 -4.34
N TYR A 405 -12.97 19.37 -3.53
CA TYR A 405 -12.28 20.45 -2.85
C TYR A 405 -11.81 20.09 -1.45
N ASP A 406 -12.14 18.90 -0.93
CA ASP A 406 -11.83 18.54 0.45
C ASP A 406 -10.46 17.86 0.50
N VAL A 407 -9.46 18.59 0.99
CA VAL A 407 -8.09 18.10 1.21
C VAL A 407 -8.03 17.44 2.58
N VAL A 408 -7.44 16.26 2.66
CA VAL A 408 -7.12 15.58 3.92
C VAL A 408 -5.67 15.84 4.29
N TRP A 409 -5.45 16.54 5.41
CA TRP A 409 -4.10 16.89 5.89
C TRP A 409 -3.49 15.89 6.86
N TRP A 410 -4.33 15.01 7.41
CA TRP A 410 -3.88 13.96 8.31
C TRP A 410 -4.85 12.79 8.31
N THR A 411 -4.32 11.58 8.45
CA THR A 411 -5.10 10.36 8.75
C THR A 411 -4.33 9.53 9.77
N GLU A 412 -5.02 8.64 10.51
CA GLU A 412 -4.33 7.71 11.43
C GLU A 412 -3.32 6.82 10.70
N GLN A 413 -3.64 6.41 9.47
CA GLN A 413 -2.82 5.49 8.69
C GLN A 413 -1.56 6.14 8.10
N TYR A 414 -1.68 7.38 7.61
CA TYR A 414 -0.62 8.04 6.85
C TYR A 414 -0.04 9.28 7.55
N GLY A 415 -0.59 9.70 8.69
CA GLY A 415 -0.12 10.86 9.44
C GLY A 415 -0.02 12.15 8.61
N ASP A 416 0.99 12.95 8.91
CA ASP A 416 1.29 14.22 8.23
C ASP A 416 1.77 14.04 6.77
N THR A 417 2.11 12.81 6.36
CA THR A 417 2.55 12.50 4.99
C THR A 417 1.45 12.77 3.95
N THR A 418 0.19 12.82 4.41
CA THR A 418 -0.96 13.20 3.59
C THR A 418 -0.91 14.65 3.11
N THR A 419 -0.05 15.50 3.66
CA THR A 419 0.22 16.86 3.14
C THR A 419 0.52 16.86 1.64
N ASP A 420 1.24 15.85 1.15
CA ASP A 420 1.60 15.71 -0.27
C ASP A 420 0.38 15.53 -1.19
N ASN A 421 -0.76 15.09 -0.66
CA ASN A 421 -1.99 14.91 -1.41
C ASN A 421 -2.49 16.22 -2.04
N ILE A 422 -2.05 17.38 -1.51
CA ILE A 422 -2.32 18.69 -2.10
C ILE A 422 -1.80 18.81 -3.55
N LEU A 423 -0.83 17.98 -3.96
CA LEU A 423 -0.36 17.92 -5.34
C LEU A 423 -1.45 17.49 -6.32
N ALA A 424 -2.52 16.81 -5.86
CA ALA A 424 -3.69 16.53 -6.70
C ALA A 424 -4.51 17.80 -7.03
N TRP A 425 -4.26 18.93 -6.35
CA TRP A 425 -4.86 20.22 -6.65
C TRP A 425 -3.99 21.11 -7.55
N MET A 426 -2.76 20.67 -7.88
CA MET A 426 -1.86 21.37 -8.80
C MET A 426 -2.26 21.08 -10.25
N THR A 427 -2.96 22.00 -10.92
CA THR A 427 -3.52 21.78 -12.27
C THR A 427 -2.79 22.60 -13.35
N PRO A 428 -1.50 22.33 -13.66
CA PRO A 428 -0.72 23.13 -14.62
C PRO A 428 -1.27 23.12 -16.05
N GLU A 429 -2.02 22.08 -16.41
CA GLU A 429 -2.60 21.90 -17.76
C GLU A 429 -4.06 22.37 -17.84
N SER A 430 -4.62 22.98 -16.79
CA SER A 430 -6.00 23.44 -16.84
C SER A 430 -6.18 24.63 -17.79
N PRO A 431 -7.31 24.73 -18.52
CA PRO A 431 -7.55 25.83 -19.45
C PRO A 431 -7.40 27.21 -18.82
N SER A 432 -7.83 27.41 -17.57
CA SER A 432 -7.75 28.72 -16.91
C SER A 432 -6.32 29.07 -16.52
N VAL A 433 -5.51 28.10 -16.10
CA VAL A 433 -4.07 28.31 -15.82
C VAL A 433 -3.31 28.66 -17.09
N LEU A 434 -3.60 27.97 -18.20
CA LEU A 434 -3.02 28.29 -19.50
C LEU A 434 -3.43 29.70 -19.98
N GLN A 435 -4.68 30.10 -19.74
CA GLN A 435 -5.15 31.44 -20.03
C GLN A 435 -4.45 32.50 -19.16
N LEU A 436 -4.24 32.26 -17.87
CA LEU A 436 -3.50 33.17 -17.00
C LEU A 436 -2.07 33.42 -17.50
N LYS A 437 -1.36 32.37 -17.95
CA LYS A 437 -0.04 32.52 -18.58
C LYS A 437 -0.09 33.40 -19.82
N ARG A 438 -1.13 33.26 -20.64
CA ARG A 438 -1.31 34.10 -21.82
C ARG A 438 -1.56 35.55 -21.45
N ASP A 439 -2.39 35.78 -20.44
CA ASP A 439 -2.72 37.12 -19.93
C ASP A 439 -1.51 37.83 -19.32
N ALA A 440 -0.55 37.07 -18.76
CA ALA A 440 0.70 37.60 -18.23
C ALA A 440 1.66 38.14 -19.29
N VAL A 441 1.51 37.77 -20.57
CA VAL A 441 2.45 38.15 -21.63
C VAL A 441 2.52 39.67 -21.84
N ASP A 442 1.37 40.35 -21.89
CA ASP A 442 1.32 41.80 -22.08
C ASP A 442 1.89 42.54 -20.86
N TYR A 443 1.70 41.97 -19.67
CA TYR A 443 2.29 42.49 -18.44
C TYR A 443 3.82 42.34 -18.48
N LEU A 444 4.32 41.16 -18.84
CA LEU A 444 5.73 40.83 -18.96
C LEU A 444 6.45 41.72 -19.98
N SER A 445 5.86 41.93 -21.15
CA SER A 445 6.45 42.78 -22.19
C SER A 445 6.56 44.23 -21.72
N ARG A 446 5.57 44.75 -20.97
CA ARG A 446 5.67 46.09 -20.38
C ARG A 446 6.77 46.18 -19.31
N LEU A 447 6.83 45.22 -18.38
CA LEU A 447 7.87 45.17 -17.33
C LEU A 447 9.29 45.15 -17.93
N THR A 448 9.47 44.36 -19.00
CA THR A 448 10.78 44.10 -19.60
C THR A 448 11.10 45.00 -20.80
N LYS A 449 10.23 45.97 -21.11
CA LYS A 449 10.33 46.87 -22.27
C LYS A 449 10.48 46.11 -23.60
N GLY A 450 9.71 45.03 -23.76
CA GLY A 450 9.67 44.21 -24.96
C GLY A 450 10.77 43.15 -25.07
N LYS A 451 11.60 42.98 -24.03
CA LYS A 451 12.66 41.95 -24.05
C LYS A 451 12.12 40.53 -23.89
N LEU A 452 11.01 40.38 -23.17
CA LEU A 452 10.23 39.15 -23.10
C LEU A 452 8.82 39.44 -23.61
N ASP A 453 8.34 38.62 -24.55
CA ASP A 453 6.99 38.68 -25.13
C ASP A 453 6.26 37.33 -25.07
N MET A 454 6.77 36.41 -24.24
CA MET A 454 6.13 35.15 -23.91
C MET A 454 6.63 34.63 -22.56
N ILE A 455 5.80 33.84 -21.86
CA ILE A 455 6.20 33.05 -20.69
C ILE A 455 6.94 31.81 -21.21
N GLN A 456 8.26 31.86 -21.21
CA GLN A 456 9.15 30.89 -21.87
C GLN A 456 9.92 29.97 -20.92
N GLY A 457 9.66 30.01 -19.62
CA GLY A 457 10.37 29.18 -18.64
C GLY A 457 11.84 29.59 -18.54
N TYR A 458 12.73 28.59 -18.44
CA TYR A 458 14.18 28.78 -18.33
C TYR A 458 14.91 28.99 -19.67
N GLN A 459 14.23 29.48 -20.70
CA GLN A 459 14.89 29.88 -21.94
C GLN A 459 15.62 31.21 -21.75
N ASN A 460 16.89 31.28 -22.17
CA ASN A 460 17.72 32.47 -21.99
C ASN A 460 17.23 33.64 -22.87
N ALA A 461 16.70 34.69 -22.23
CA ALA A 461 16.21 35.92 -22.87
C ALA A 461 17.28 37.02 -23.04
N GLY A 462 18.56 36.70 -22.81
CA GLY A 462 19.67 37.64 -22.95
C GLY A 462 19.74 38.71 -21.85
N PHE A 463 19.22 38.44 -20.66
CA PHE A 463 19.45 39.30 -19.48
C PHE A 463 20.93 39.26 -19.03
N SER A 464 21.38 40.35 -18.41
CA SER A 464 22.74 40.43 -17.88
C SER A 464 22.88 39.58 -16.62
N ASP A 465 21.86 39.63 -15.75
CA ASP A 465 21.64 38.62 -14.72
C ASP A 465 20.64 37.61 -15.27
N ILE A 466 21.01 36.33 -15.29
CA ILE A 466 20.15 35.30 -15.86
C ILE A 466 18.89 35.08 -15.00
N THR A 467 18.94 35.38 -13.71
CA THR A 467 17.83 35.20 -12.76
C THR A 467 16.70 36.21 -12.99
N ASP A 468 16.99 37.36 -13.62
CA ASP A 468 15.99 38.35 -14.05
C ASP A 468 14.91 37.69 -14.94
N ASN A 469 15.29 36.68 -15.74
CA ASN A 469 14.36 35.95 -16.59
C ASN A 469 13.23 35.30 -15.79
N THR A 470 13.56 34.65 -14.67
CA THR A 470 12.59 34.00 -13.79
C THR A 470 11.82 35.03 -12.98
N PHE A 471 12.53 36.03 -12.42
CA PHE A 471 11.93 37.11 -11.64
C PHE A 471 10.81 37.83 -12.41
N PHE A 472 11.08 38.26 -13.65
CA PHE A 472 10.09 39.00 -14.44
C PHE A 472 8.89 38.14 -14.84
N GLN A 473 9.08 36.85 -15.12
CA GLN A 473 7.98 35.93 -15.42
C GLN A 473 7.09 35.70 -14.20
N ALA A 474 7.69 35.49 -13.01
CA ALA A 474 6.94 35.36 -11.76
C ALA A 474 6.16 36.66 -11.42
N ALA A 475 6.82 37.82 -11.56
CA ALA A 475 6.17 39.12 -11.36
C ALA A 475 5.02 39.36 -12.35
N ALA A 476 5.17 38.94 -13.61
CA ALA A 476 4.12 39.06 -14.61
C ALA A 476 2.92 38.15 -14.33
N LEU A 477 3.15 36.94 -13.84
CA LEU A 477 2.07 36.03 -13.42
C LEU A 477 1.30 36.58 -12.22
N MET A 478 2.00 37.09 -11.19
CA MET A 478 1.37 37.78 -10.06
C MET A 478 0.59 39.02 -10.51
N GLY A 479 1.17 39.81 -11.43
CA GLY A 479 0.51 40.97 -12.03
C GLY A 479 -0.75 40.59 -12.79
N ALA A 480 -0.71 39.53 -13.61
CA ALA A 480 -1.88 39.02 -14.32
C ALA A 480 -2.97 38.52 -13.37
N LEU A 481 -2.59 37.80 -12.30
CA LEU A 481 -3.50 37.33 -11.27
C LEU A 481 -4.24 38.50 -10.60
N SER A 482 -3.50 39.57 -10.25
CA SER A 482 -4.04 40.79 -9.65
C SER A 482 -4.91 41.63 -10.59
N ASP A 483 -4.41 41.88 -11.81
CA ASP A 483 -4.90 42.96 -12.67
C ASP A 483 -5.74 42.49 -13.84
N VAL A 484 -5.51 41.27 -14.33
CA VAL A 484 -6.28 40.72 -15.46
C VAL A 484 -7.36 39.78 -14.93
N ALA A 485 -6.96 38.76 -14.17
CA ALA A 485 -7.89 37.84 -13.53
C ALA A 485 -8.69 38.50 -12.39
N LYS A 486 -8.19 39.63 -11.85
CA LYS A 486 -8.84 40.40 -10.77
C LYS A 486 -9.05 39.59 -9.49
N VAL A 487 -8.19 38.60 -9.24
CA VAL A 487 -8.24 37.81 -8.00
C VAL A 487 -7.96 38.71 -6.81
N ARG A 488 -8.70 38.51 -5.72
CA ARG A 488 -8.48 39.17 -4.44
C ARG A 488 -8.13 38.14 -3.38
N TYR A 489 -7.17 38.50 -2.52
CA TYR A 489 -6.87 37.66 -1.38
C TYR A 489 -8.06 37.67 -0.41
N ASN A 490 -8.54 36.49 -0.09
CA ASN A 490 -9.54 36.28 0.94
C ASN A 490 -8.84 35.89 2.23
N ASN A 491 -8.83 36.80 3.21
CA ASN A 491 -8.29 36.51 4.54
C ASN A 491 -9.29 35.74 5.41
N ALA A 492 -10.01 34.79 4.83
CA ALA A 492 -10.87 33.90 5.58
C ALA A 492 -10.01 33.01 6.48
N ALA A 493 -10.49 32.75 7.70
CA ALA A 493 -9.81 31.85 8.63
C ALA A 493 -9.66 30.45 7.99
N PHE A 494 -8.56 29.77 8.35
CA PHE A 494 -8.35 28.36 8.07
C PHE A 494 -9.61 27.56 8.45
N SER A 495 -10.34 27.10 7.45
CA SER A 495 -11.62 26.41 7.63
C SER A 495 -11.35 24.91 7.65
N MET A 496 -11.25 24.34 8.85
CA MET A 496 -11.31 22.90 9.05
C MET A 496 -12.77 22.45 9.05
N GLY A 497 -13.10 21.45 8.24
CA GLY A 497 -14.36 20.72 8.33
C GLY A 497 -14.41 19.83 9.58
N GLU A 498 -15.45 19.01 9.69
CA GLU A 498 -15.43 17.84 10.58
C GLU A 498 -14.43 16.82 10.01
N GLY A 499 -13.57 16.23 10.85
CA GLY A 499 -12.37 15.52 10.38
C GLY A 499 -11.28 16.51 9.95
N VAL A 500 -10.01 16.10 9.86
CA VAL A 500 -8.84 16.98 9.63
C VAL A 500 -8.78 17.50 8.17
N HIS A 501 -9.92 17.93 7.63
CA HIS A 501 -10.13 18.29 6.23
C HIS A 501 -10.20 19.80 6.05
N GLN A 502 -9.52 20.33 5.04
CA GLN A 502 -9.66 21.72 4.63
C GLN A 502 -10.29 21.78 3.25
N ARG A 503 -11.25 22.68 3.08
CA ARG A 503 -11.76 23.01 1.75
C ARG A 503 -10.76 23.89 1.01
N VAL A 504 -10.21 23.40 -0.09
CA VAL A 504 -9.27 24.08 -0.97
C VAL A 504 -9.80 24.06 -2.40
N MET A 505 -10.05 25.24 -2.95
CA MET A 505 -10.52 25.40 -4.33
C MET A 505 -9.41 25.08 -5.34
N LEU A 506 -9.80 24.46 -6.46
CA LEU A 506 -8.90 24.24 -7.59
C LEU A 506 -8.57 25.56 -8.31
N PRO A 507 -7.41 25.68 -8.98
CA PRO A 507 -7.00 26.89 -9.68
C PRO A 507 -8.05 27.47 -10.65
N ASP A 508 -8.77 26.62 -11.40
CA ASP A 508 -9.85 27.06 -12.29
C ASP A 508 -10.95 27.84 -11.54
N TYR A 509 -11.34 27.37 -10.35
CA TYR A 509 -12.38 28.00 -9.57
C TYR A 509 -11.91 29.32 -8.93
N VAL A 510 -10.65 29.39 -8.50
CA VAL A 510 -10.06 30.63 -7.96
C VAL A 510 -10.05 31.73 -9.03
N LEU A 511 -9.67 31.38 -10.26
CA LEU A 511 -9.64 32.29 -11.40
C LEU A 511 -11.05 32.72 -11.84
N GLU A 512 -12.01 31.79 -11.84
CA GLU A 512 -13.41 32.08 -12.16
C GLU A 512 -14.07 32.99 -11.10
N SER A 513 -13.93 32.62 -9.82
CA SER A 513 -14.55 33.32 -8.69
C SER A 513 -13.83 34.61 -8.31
N ARG A 514 -12.60 34.81 -8.79
CA ARG A 514 -11.75 35.98 -8.55
C ARG A 514 -11.43 36.20 -7.07
N SER A 515 -11.35 35.13 -6.29
CA SER A 515 -11.09 35.17 -4.86
C SER A 515 -10.41 33.87 -4.43
N GLY A 516 -9.41 33.96 -3.55
CA GLY A 516 -8.77 32.77 -2.99
C GLY A 516 -8.03 33.05 -1.68
N ILE A 517 -7.88 32.02 -0.84
CA ILE A 517 -7.02 32.04 0.36
C ILE A 517 -5.56 31.70 -0.01
N CYS A 518 -4.65 31.71 0.97
CA CYS A 518 -3.20 31.62 0.72
C CYS A 518 -2.77 30.35 -0.05
N ILE A 519 -3.33 29.19 0.30
CA ILE A 519 -3.03 27.93 -0.42
C ILE A 519 -3.62 27.92 -1.83
N GLU A 520 -4.82 28.46 -2.00
CA GLU A 520 -5.50 28.51 -3.30
C GLU A 520 -4.78 29.43 -4.29
N THR A 521 -4.36 30.62 -3.86
CA THR A 521 -3.57 31.53 -4.68
C THR A 521 -2.17 30.99 -4.96
N SER A 522 -1.58 30.27 -4.01
CA SER A 522 -0.31 29.57 -4.19
C SER A 522 -0.42 28.46 -5.23
N LEU A 523 -1.47 27.64 -5.19
CA LEU A 523 -1.74 26.60 -6.19
C LEU A 523 -1.90 27.17 -7.61
N VAL A 524 -2.56 28.33 -7.76
CA VAL A 524 -2.69 29.01 -9.07
C VAL A 524 -1.33 29.41 -9.62
N ILE A 525 -0.52 30.10 -8.82
CA ILE A 525 0.81 30.58 -9.24
C ILE A 525 1.76 29.41 -9.48
N ALA A 526 1.77 28.42 -8.59
CA ALA A 526 2.60 27.24 -8.72
C ALA A 526 2.23 26.43 -9.97
N SER A 527 0.94 26.25 -10.25
CA SER A 527 0.46 25.59 -11.48
C SER A 527 0.88 26.36 -12.73
N ALA A 528 0.80 27.69 -12.73
CA ALA A 528 1.20 28.51 -13.88
C ALA A 528 2.72 28.47 -14.15
N LEU A 529 3.54 28.48 -13.09
CA LEU A 529 4.99 28.34 -13.19
C LEU A 529 5.40 26.93 -13.63
N GLN A 530 4.81 25.89 -13.05
CA GLN A 530 5.08 24.50 -13.45
C GLN A 530 4.66 24.25 -14.91
N SER A 531 3.53 24.80 -15.34
CA SER A 531 3.11 24.80 -16.75
C SER A 531 4.09 25.52 -17.68
N ALA A 532 4.90 26.45 -17.17
CA ALA A 532 5.99 27.09 -17.93
C ALA A 532 7.28 26.25 -17.97
N GLY A 533 7.28 25.05 -17.36
CA GLY A 533 8.47 24.20 -17.26
C GLY A 533 9.49 24.70 -16.23
N MET A 534 9.05 25.48 -15.24
CA MET A 534 9.90 25.93 -14.13
C MET A 534 9.84 24.94 -12.97
N HIS A 535 10.90 24.90 -12.16
CA HIS A 535 10.96 24.08 -10.95
C HIS A 535 10.36 24.86 -9.78
N VAL A 536 9.33 24.29 -9.16
CA VAL A 536 8.44 24.99 -8.23
C VAL A 536 8.29 24.19 -6.95
N MET A 537 8.29 24.89 -5.82
CA MET A 537 8.03 24.34 -4.49
C MET A 537 6.80 25.00 -3.89
N LEU A 538 5.97 24.24 -3.17
CA LEU A 538 5.03 24.78 -2.20
C LEU A 538 5.71 24.86 -0.84
N ILE A 539 5.59 26.00 -0.18
CA ILE A 539 6.17 26.26 1.14
C ILE A 539 5.03 26.46 2.12
N PHE A 540 5.01 25.68 3.20
CA PHE A 540 3.99 25.72 4.24
C PHE A 540 4.58 26.11 5.60
N PRO A 541 4.76 27.42 5.86
CA PRO A 541 4.93 27.89 7.23
C PRO A 541 3.66 27.65 8.05
N PRO A 542 3.72 27.65 9.39
CA PRO A 542 2.54 27.48 10.23
C PRO A 542 1.39 28.44 9.86
N GLY A 543 0.25 27.87 9.46
CA GLY A 543 -0.96 28.62 9.09
C GLY A 543 -0.85 29.43 7.79
N HIS A 544 0.14 29.18 6.94
CA HIS A 544 0.38 29.92 5.71
C HIS A 544 0.78 29.00 4.55
N ALA A 545 0.64 29.49 3.32
CA ALA A 545 1.12 28.80 2.13
C ALA A 545 1.68 29.82 1.15
N GLN A 546 2.82 29.49 0.57
CA GLN A 546 3.57 30.32 -0.37
C GLN A 546 4.16 29.43 -1.47
N VAL A 547 4.74 30.08 -2.49
CA VAL A 547 5.39 29.40 -3.60
C VAL A 547 6.86 29.80 -3.63
N ALA A 548 7.75 28.86 -3.92
CA ALA A 548 9.11 29.18 -4.35
C ALA A 548 9.33 28.69 -5.79
N VAL A 549 10.17 29.41 -6.54
CA VAL A 549 10.58 29.02 -7.89
C VAL A 549 12.09 29.13 -8.01
N GLU A 550 12.72 28.11 -8.58
CA GLU A 550 14.18 28.10 -8.74
C GLU A 550 14.59 29.25 -9.67
N ALA A 551 15.52 30.09 -9.23
CA ALA A 551 15.92 31.33 -9.89
C ALA A 551 16.49 31.06 -11.29
N TRP A 552 17.14 29.92 -11.45
CA TRP A 552 17.62 29.37 -12.71
C TRP A 552 17.75 27.83 -12.53
N PRO A 553 17.56 26.99 -13.56
CA PRO A 553 17.53 25.56 -13.36
C PRO A 553 18.88 25.08 -12.85
N GLU A 554 18.82 24.17 -11.88
CA GLU A 554 19.99 23.49 -11.32
C GLU A 554 20.96 24.41 -10.55
N THR A 555 20.44 25.45 -9.91
CA THR A 555 21.24 26.38 -9.08
C THR A 555 21.05 26.17 -7.57
N GLY A 556 19.88 25.68 -7.18
CA GLY A 556 19.46 25.63 -5.77
C GLY A 556 19.26 27.01 -5.14
N ASP A 557 19.14 28.06 -5.95
CA ASP A 557 18.77 29.41 -5.53
C ASP A 557 17.31 29.67 -5.91
N TYR A 558 16.53 30.35 -5.06
CA TYR A 558 15.09 30.47 -5.25
C TYR A 558 14.55 31.87 -4.97
N PHE A 559 13.49 32.23 -5.69
CA PHE A 559 12.61 33.33 -5.32
C PHE A 559 11.45 32.80 -4.48
N LEU A 560 11.21 33.42 -3.32
CA LEU A 560 9.97 33.26 -2.54
C LEU A 560 8.89 34.20 -3.09
N ILE A 561 7.69 33.66 -3.30
CA ILE A 561 6.53 34.36 -3.85
C ILE A 561 5.43 34.43 -2.78
N GLU A 562 5.14 35.65 -2.33
CA GLU A 562 4.06 35.94 -1.38
C GLU A 562 2.75 36.22 -2.13
N THR A 563 1.92 35.18 -2.28
CA THR A 563 0.69 35.25 -3.08
C THR A 563 -0.47 35.96 -2.36
N THR A 564 -0.31 36.32 -1.08
CA THR A 564 -1.34 37.07 -0.34
C THR A 564 -1.32 38.58 -0.59
N MET A 565 -0.30 39.10 -1.27
CA MET A 565 -0.22 40.49 -1.72
C MET A 565 -1.08 40.74 -2.96
N LEU A 566 -2.40 40.51 -2.85
CA LEU A 566 -3.39 40.74 -3.91
C LEU A 566 -4.48 41.71 -3.44
N PRO A 567 -4.74 42.82 -4.16
CA PRO A 567 -4.07 43.24 -5.40
C PRO A 567 -2.61 43.65 -5.17
N MET A 568 -1.78 43.47 -6.21
CA MET A 568 -0.37 43.82 -6.22
C MET A 568 -0.15 45.04 -7.11
N GLU A 569 0.48 46.09 -6.58
CA GLU A 569 0.95 47.23 -7.38
C GLU A 569 2.42 47.03 -7.82
N VAL A 570 2.90 47.82 -8.78
CA VAL A 570 4.27 47.68 -9.31
C VAL A 570 5.34 47.88 -8.22
N GLU A 571 5.08 48.78 -7.26
CA GLU A 571 5.97 49.05 -6.12
C GLU A 571 6.03 47.89 -5.11
N ASP A 572 5.05 46.98 -5.14
CA ASP A 572 4.99 45.82 -4.27
C ASP A 572 5.79 44.62 -4.81
N ILE A 573 6.16 44.61 -6.09
CA ILE A 573 6.85 43.50 -6.74
C ILE A 573 8.08 43.02 -5.94
N PRO A 574 8.99 43.88 -5.44
CA PRO A 574 10.17 43.42 -4.70
C PRO A 574 9.86 42.78 -3.33
N LYS A 575 8.64 42.99 -2.80
CA LYS A 575 8.16 42.35 -1.56
C LYS A 575 7.38 41.09 -1.86
N ALA A 576 6.65 41.07 -2.98
CA ALA A 576 5.89 39.92 -3.44
C ALA A 576 6.80 38.81 -4.00
N ILE A 577 7.92 39.18 -4.64
CA ILE A 577 8.91 38.27 -5.23
C ILE A 577 10.27 38.58 -4.61
N MET A 578 10.71 37.75 -3.66
CA MET A 578 11.92 37.98 -2.87
C MET A 578 12.98 36.94 -3.21
N TYR A 579 14.18 37.40 -3.57
CA TYR A 579 15.34 36.52 -3.60
C TYR A 579 15.85 36.30 -2.17
N LEU A 580 15.99 35.05 -1.76
CA LEU A 580 16.63 34.69 -0.50
C LEU A 580 17.92 33.94 -0.78
N THR A 581 18.99 34.30 -0.08
CA THR A 581 20.23 33.52 -0.11
C THR A 581 20.02 32.15 0.53
N LYS A 582 20.90 31.19 0.26
CA LYS A 582 20.85 29.85 0.87
C LYS A 582 20.81 29.91 2.41
N GLU A 583 21.61 30.78 3.03
CA GLU A 583 21.61 31.01 4.48
C GLU A 583 20.27 31.57 4.98
N GLN A 584 19.68 32.52 4.24
CA GLN A 584 18.36 33.06 4.56
C GLN A 584 17.27 31.99 4.44
N TRP A 585 17.35 31.12 3.43
CA TRP A 585 16.45 29.98 3.30
C TRP A 585 16.57 29.01 4.47
N PHE A 586 17.78 28.62 4.89
CA PHE A 586 17.95 27.76 6.05
C PHE A 586 17.28 28.35 7.30
N GLY A 587 17.55 29.62 7.60
CA GLY A 587 16.92 30.31 8.72
C GLY A 587 15.40 30.49 8.56
N TYR A 588 14.91 30.60 7.33
CA TYR A 588 13.48 30.70 7.06
C TYR A 588 12.76 29.38 7.37
N LEU A 589 13.31 28.27 6.88
CA LEU A 589 12.73 26.92 6.99
C LEU A 589 12.80 26.37 8.42
N ASP A 590 13.89 26.64 9.15
CA ASP A 590 14.08 26.13 10.52
C ASP A 590 13.35 26.96 11.60
N GLY A 591 12.79 28.12 11.22
CA GLY A 591 12.07 29.01 12.12
C GLY A 591 12.92 30.08 12.81
N THR A 592 14.22 30.20 12.50
CA THR A 592 15.16 31.06 13.23
C THR A 592 15.32 32.46 12.62
N ALA A 593 14.91 32.68 11.38
CA ALA A 593 14.95 33.98 10.73
C ALA A 593 13.87 34.94 11.26
N GLU A 594 14.17 36.25 11.27
CA GLU A 594 13.31 37.32 11.81
C GLU A 594 11.89 37.38 11.18
N TYR A 595 11.75 36.87 9.95
CA TYR A 595 10.50 36.85 9.17
C TYR A 595 9.90 35.45 9.00
N SER A 596 10.45 34.43 9.68
CA SER A 596 9.85 33.09 9.68
C SER A 596 8.61 33.03 10.57
N ARG A 597 7.66 32.16 10.22
CA ARG A 597 6.46 31.87 11.03
C ARG A 597 6.62 30.60 11.88
N GLY A 598 7.80 29.99 11.88
CA GLY A 598 8.11 28.70 12.50
C GLY A 598 8.64 27.70 11.46
N ARG A 599 8.82 26.45 11.88
CA ARG A 599 9.31 25.38 10.97
C ARG A 599 8.36 25.20 9.79
N CYS A 600 8.92 25.16 8.59
CA CYS A 600 8.16 25.06 7.35
C CYS A 600 8.17 23.61 6.82
N TYR A 601 7.05 23.19 6.23
CA TYR A 601 7.01 22.01 5.36
C TYR A 601 7.26 22.44 3.91
N VAL A 602 8.16 21.76 3.19
CA VAL A 602 8.49 22.06 1.80
C VAL A 602 8.12 20.89 0.91
N LEU A 603 7.32 21.18 -0.11
CA LEU A 603 6.81 20.19 -1.05
C LEU A 603 7.25 20.53 -2.47
N ASP A 604 8.11 19.69 -3.03
CA ASP A 604 8.50 19.78 -4.43
C ASP A 604 7.34 19.39 -5.35
N CYS A 605 6.91 20.32 -6.20
CA CYS A 605 5.75 20.13 -7.07
C CYS A 605 5.99 19.02 -8.12
N ASP A 606 7.23 18.68 -8.42
CA ASP A 606 7.56 17.59 -9.34
C ASP A 606 7.37 16.20 -8.73
N LEU A 607 7.21 16.12 -7.39
CA LEU A 607 6.88 14.87 -6.70
C LEU A 607 5.52 14.32 -7.10
N GLY A 608 4.57 15.15 -7.55
CA GLY A 608 3.21 14.68 -7.87
C GLY A 608 3.23 13.57 -8.93
N LYS A 609 4.07 13.71 -9.96
CA LYS A 609 4.28 12.67 -10.98
C LYS A 609 5.03 11.45 -10.42
N LYS A 610 6.06 11.68 -9.59
CA LYS A 610 6.89 10.61 -8.99
C LYS A 610 6.08 9.74 -8.01
N LEU A 611 5.12 10.33 -7.30
CA LEU A 611 4.28 9.67 -6.29
C LEU A 611 2.92 9.20 -6.83
N GLY A 612 2.62 9.42 -8.11
CA GLY A 612 1.29 9.12 -8.66
C GLY A 612 0.15 9.97 -8.09
N ILE A 613 0.47 11.09 -7.44
CA ILE A 613 -0.48 12.08 -6.93
C ILE A 613 -0.73 13.09 -8.05
N VAL A 614 -1.70 12.77 -8.90
CA VAL A 614 -2.04 13.55 -10.09
C VAL A 614 -3.43 14.15 -9.97
N PRO A 615 -3.67 15.33 -10.56
CA PRO A 615 -4.99 15.92 -10.54
C PRO A 615 -6.06 15.04 -11.16
N LEU A 616 -7.26 15.17 -10.60
CA LEU A 616 -8.45 14.60 -11.20
C LEU A 616 -8.62 15.17 -12.62
N SER A 617 -8.56 14.28 -13.61
CA SER A 617 -9.02 14.55 -14.96
C SER A 617 -10.09 13.50 -15.29
N ASN A 618 -11.17 13.94 -15.92
CA ASN A 618 -12.26 13.07 -16.37
C ASN A 618 -12.27 12.93 -17.88
#